data_AF-A0A2P5WFI7-F1
#
_entry.id   AF-A0A2P5WFI7-F1
#
_cell.length_a   1.000
_cell.length_b   1.000
_cell.length_c   1.000
_cell.angle_alpha   90.00
_cell.angle_beta   90.00
_cell.angle_gamma   90.00
#
_symmetry.space_group_name_H-M   'P 1'
#
loop_
_entity.id
_entity.type
_entity.pdbx_description
1 polymer ?
#
loop_
_entity_poly.entity_id
_entity_poly.type
_entity_poly.pdbx_seq_one_letter_code
_entity_poly.pdbx_strand_id
1 'polypeptide(L)'
;MGSMCVAILFIGIQDAAFVQPVMSVERTVFYRERAAGMYSAMPNAIIIEIPYIFVKAFVYVIIVYAMIGFEWTIAKFFWYLFFMFFTLLYFASYGIQFCWMPLHKPIGLNLGLRSWYL
;
A
#
# COMPACT_ATOMS: atom_id res chain seq x y z
N MET A 1 -17.30 5.70 -20.32
CA MET A 1 -17.14 4.87 -19.10
C MET A 1 -15.84 4.05 -19.08
N GLY A 2 -15.36 3.50 -20.21
CA GLY A 2 -14.10 2.73 -20.22
C GLY A 2 -12.84 3.49 -19.76
N SER A 3 -12.74 4.80 -20.05
CA SER A 3 -11.62 5.64 -19.60
C SER A 3 -11.51 5.74 -18.08
N MET A 4 -12.62 5.70 -17.36
CA MET A 4 -12.64 5.73 -15.89
C MET A 4 -12.08 4.44 -15.32
N CYS A 5 -12.45 3.28 -15.88
CA CYS A 5 -11.93 1.99 -15.45
C CYS A 5 -10.41 1.90 -15.63
N VAL A 6 -9.89 2.40 -16.75
CA VAL A 6 -8.43 2.41 -17.00
C VAL A 6 -7.71 3.34 -16.04
N ALA A 7 -8.25 4.54 -15.75
CA ALA A 7 -7.66 5.48 -14.80
C ALA A 7 -7.59 4.89 -13.38
N ILE A 8 -8.63 4.19 -12.93
CA ILE A 8 -8.71 3.55 -11.60
C ILE A 8 -7.69 2.41 -11.49
N LEU A 9 -7.56 1.58 -12.52
CA LEU A 9 -6.56 0.50 -12.53
C LEU A 9 -5.14 1.08 -12.54
N PHE A 10 -4.89 2.12 -13.34
CA PHE A 10 -3.59 2.76 -13.42
C PHE A 10 -3.17 3.37 -12.07
N ILE A 11 -4.06 4.15 -11.43
CA ILE A 11 -3.74 4.75 -10.12
C ILE A 11 -3.59 3.68 -9.02
N GLY A 12 -4.38 2.60 -9.07
CA GLY A 12 -4.27 1.49 -8.11
C GLY A 12 -2.92 0.76 -8.19
N ILE A 13 -2.41 0.52 -9.41
CA ILE A 13 -1.07 -0.08 -9.61
C ILE A 13 0.02 0.85 -9.09
N GLN A 14 -0.09 2.15 -9.33
CA GLN A 14 0.88 3.14 -8.85
C GLN A 14 0.90 3.20 -7.32
N ASP A 15 -0.25 3.17 -6.66
CA ASP A 15 -0.32 3.18 -5.20
C ASP A 15 0.40 1.96 -4.59
N ALA A 16 0.19 0.77 -5.15
CA ALA A 16 0.90 -0.44 -4.72
C ALA A 16 2.43 -0.34 -4.93
N ALA A 17 2.88 0.29 -6.03
CA ALA A 17 4.30 0.52 -6.30
C ALA A 17 4.95 1.51 -5.32
N PHE A 18 4.20 2.48 -4.79
CA PHE A 18 4.71 3.43 -3.79
C PHE A 18 4.73 2.87 -2.37
N VAL A 19 3.81 1.97 -2.02
CA VAL A 19 3.78 1.32 -0.69
C VAL A 19 4.97 0.38 -0.49
N GLN A 20 5.43 -0.30 -1.54
CA GLN A 20 6.56 -1.24 -1.48
C GLN A 20 7.88 -0.64 -0.93
N PRO A 21 8.40 0.49 -1.44
CA PRO A 21 9.63 1.11 -0.91
C PRO A 21 9.43 1.69 0.49
N VAL A 22 8.26 2.22 0.82
CA VAL A 22 7.92 2.71 2.18
C VAL A 22 8.04 1.56 3.20
N MET A 23 7.38 0.44 2.91
CA MET A 23 7.47 -0.76 3.75
C MET A 23 8.89 -1.35 3.79
N SER A 24 9.68 -1.18 2.73
CA SER A 24 11.09 -1.62 2.74
C SER A 24 11.94 -0.87 3.76
N VAL A 25 11.71 0.44 3.93
CA VAL A 25 12.37 1.26 4.96
C VAL A 25 11.89 0.85 6.35
N GLU A 26 10.58 0.71 6.55
CA GLU A 26 9.99 0.30 7.83
C GLU A 26 10.43 -1.10 8.27
N ARG A 27 10.62 -2.04 7.33
CA ARG A 27 11.13 -3.39 7.63
C ARG A 27 12.50 -3.36 8.31
N THR A 28 13.39 -2.44 7.95
CA THR A 28 14.73 -2.34 8.57
C THR A 28 14.67 -1.90 10.04
N VAL A 29 13.71 -1.04 10.37
CA VAL A 29 13.43 -0.60 11.75
C VAL A 29 12.71 -1.73 12.51
N PHE A 30 11.77 -2.40 11.87
CA PHE A 30 11.02 -3.52 12.45
C PHE A 30 11.92 -4.68 12.90
N TYR A 31 12.99 -5.03 12.17
CA TYR A 31 13.92 -6.08 12.63
C TYR A 31 14.63 -5.72 13.95
N ARG A 32 14.83 -4.44 14.25
CA ARG A 32 15.43 -3.97 15.51
C ARG A 32 14.41 -3.93 16.64
N GLU A 33 13.21 -3.43 16.37
CA GLU A 33 12.13 -3.34 17.38
C GLU A 33 11.49 -4.69 17.71
N ARG A 34 11.45 -5.63 16.75
CA ARG A 34 11.05 -7.02 16.99
C ARG A 34 12.06 -7.75 17.88
N ALA A 35 13.35 -7.44 17.77
CA ALA A 35 14.37 -7.99 18.66
C ALA A 35 14.20 -7.48 20.11
N ALA A 36 13.60 -6.30 20.30
CA ALA A 36 13.24 -5.76 21.61
C ALA A 36 11.85 -6.23 22.11
N GLY A 37 11.09 -6.98 21.30
CA GLY A 37 9.82 -7.61 21.70
C GLY A 37 8.62 -6.65 21.82
N MET A 38 8.68 -5.44 21.28
CA MET A 38 7.71 -4.38 21.61
C MET A 38 6.51 -4.23 20.64
N TYR A 39 6.53 -4.80 19.41
CA TYR A 39 5.43 -4.63 18.43
C TYR A 39 5.14 -5.82 17.49
N SER A 40 3.88 -5.94 17.06
CA SER A 40 3.42 -6.85 15.99
C SER A 40 3.46 -6.14 14.62
N ALA A 41 4.16 -6.74 13.64
CA ALA A 41 4.48 -6.13 12.35
C ALA A 41 3.29 -5.79 11.46
N MET A 42 2.29 -6.69 11.42
CA MET A 42 1.23 -6.62 10.41
C MET A 42 0.15 -5.58 10.71
N PRO A 43 -0.38 -5.48 11.94
CA PRO A 43 -1.51 -4.58 12.20
C PRO A 43 -1.12 -3.10 12.20
N ASN A 44 0.11 -2.78 12.62
CA ASN A 44 0.57 -1.40 12.76
C ASN A 44 0.62 -0.65 11.42
N ALA A 45 1.11 -1.31 10.37
CA ALA A 45 1.20 -0.74 9.03
C ALA A 45 -0.19 -0.35 8.48
N ILE A 46 -1.21 -1.18 8.73
CA ILE A 46 -2.56 -0.95 8.22
C ILE A 46 -3.23 0.24 8.91
N ILE A 47 -2.95 0.47 10.20
CA ILE A 47 -3.58 1.54 10.99
C ILE A 47 -3.14 2.93 10.50
N ILE A 48 -1.86 3.09 10.14
CA ILE A 48 -1.34 4.36 9.61
C ILE A 48 -1.76 4.61 8.16
N GLU A 49 -2.05 3.55 7.40
CA GLU A 49 -2.40 3.64 5.98
C GLU A 49 -3.83 4.16 5.76
N ILE A 50 -4.79 3.79 6.63
CA ILE A 50 -6.21 4.16 6.51
C ILE A 50 -6.44 5.68 6.37
N PRO A 51 -5.93 6.55 7.27
CA PRO A 51 -6.13 7.99 7.14
C PRO A 51 -5.44 8.57 5.89
N TYR A 52 -4.29 8.01 5.51
CA TYR A 52 -3.54 8.45 4.34
C TYR A 52 -4.29 8.14 3.03
N ILE A 53 -4.87 6.95 2.93
CA ILE A 53 -5.69 6.53 1.78
C ILE A 53 -6.97 7.36 1.70
N PHE A 54 -7.58 7.72 2.83
CA PHE A 54 -8.77 8.57 2.86
C PHE A 54 -8.50 9.95 2.25
N VAL A 55 -7.40 10.60 2.66
CA VAL A 55 -7.01 11.91 2.11
C VAL A 55 -6.66 11.80 0.62
N LYS A 56 -5.92 10.75 0.21
CA LYS A 56 -5.61 10.50 -1.21
C LYS A 56 -6.87 10.34 -2.06
N ALA A 57 -7.83 9.53 -1.61
CA ALA A 57 -9.08 9.31 -2.32
C ALA A 57 -9.89 10.61 -2.44
N PHE A 58 -9.96 11.41 -1.38
CA PHE A 58 -10.70 12.68 -1.38
C PHE A 58 -10.11 13.69 -2.39
N VAL A 59 -8.78 13.89 -2.36
CA VAL A 59 -8.10 14.81 -3.28
C VAL A 59 -8.24 14.34 -4.73
N TYR A 60 -8.07 13.04 -4.99
CA TYR A 60 -8.18 12.48 -6.34
C TYR A 60 -9.60 12.64 -6.90
N VAL A 61 -10.62 12.35 -6.09
CA VAL A 61 -12.02 12.49 -6.49
C VAL A 61 -12.33 13.93 -6.88
N ILE A 62 -11.90 14.92 -6.10
CA ILE A 62 -12.14 16.35 -6.41
C ILE A 62 -11.52 16.74 -7.76
N ILE A 63 -10.27 16.35 -8.01
CA ILE A 63 -9.56 16.69 -9.24
C ILE A 63 -10.24 16.05 -10.45
N VAL A 64 -10.55 14.75 -10.37
CA VAL A 64 -11.16 14.01 -11.48
C VAL A 64 -12.58 14.50 -11.77
N TYR A 65 -13.35 14.86 -10.73
CA TYR A 65 -14.69 15.44 -10.91
C TYR A 65 -14.63 16.79 -11.63
N ALA A 66 -13.64 17.64 -11.28
CA ALA A 66 -13.40 18.91 -11.94
C ALA A 66 -12.95 18.75 -13.39
N MET A 67 -12.12 17.73 -13.71
CA MET A 67 -11.60 17.50 -15.06
C MET A 67 -12.64 16.95 -16.04
N ILE A 68 -13.57 16.11 -15.58
CA ILE A 68 -14.56 15.47 -16.46
C ILE A 68 -15.78 16.39 -16.70
N GLY A 69 -15.98 17.42 -15.87
CA GLY A 69 -17.10 18.35 -15.99
C GLY A 69 -18.46 17.69 -15.72
N PHE A 70 -18.50 16.73 -14.78
CA PHE A 70 -19.73 16.06 -14.39
C PHE A 70 -20.72 17.01 -13.70
N GLU A 71 -22.02 16.69 -13.79
CA GLU A 71 -23.03 17.36 -12.97
C GLU A 71 -22.70 17.22 -11.47
N TRP A 72 -22.62 18.35 -10.78
CA TRP A 72 -22.34 18.44 -9.34
C TRP A 72 -23.54 17.94 -8.51
N THR A 73 -23.75 16.62 -8.50
CA THR A 73 -24.73 15.97 -7.61
C THR A 73 -24.00 15.27 -6.46
N ILE A 74 -24.31 15.65 -5.22
CA ILE A 74 -23.66 15.13 -4.00
C ILE A 74 -23.73 13.60 -3.92
N ALA A 75 -24.87 13.01 -4.31
CA ALA A 75 -25.02 11.55 -4.31
C ALA A 75 -24.00 10.85 -5.22
N LYS A 76 -23.81 11.33 -6.46
CA LYS A 76 -22.86 10.75 -7.42
C LYS A 76 -21.42 10.91 -6.96
N PHE A 77 -21.10 12.05 -6.33
CA PHE A 77 -19.79 12.31 -5.73
C PHE A 77 -19.50 11.34 -4.58
N PHE A 78 -20.45 11.13 -3.68
CA PHE A 78 -20.26 10.24 -2.52
C PHE A 78 -20.10 8.78 -2.93
N TRP A 79 -20.88 8.32 -3.91
CA TRP A 79 -20.72 6.99 -4.50
C TRP A 79 -19.36 6.81 -5.16
N TYR A 80 -18.89 7.81 -5.92
CA TYR A 80 -17.58 7.76 -6.57
C TYR A 80 -16.44 7.72 -5.54
N LEU A 81 -16.54 8.53 -4.47
CA LEU A 81 -15.57 8.53 -3.37
C LEU A 81 -15.53 7.18 -2.65
N PHE A 82 -16.69 6.58 -2.37
CA PHE A 82 -16.77 5.26 -1.76
C PHE A 82 -16.07 4.20 -2.63
N PHE A 83 -16.41 4.10 -3.91
CA PHE A 83 -15.77 3.12 -4.80
C PHE A 83 -14.26 3.34 -4.94
N MET A 84 -13.79 4.58 -5.02
CA MET A 84 -12.35 4.90 -5.08
C MET A 84 -11.63 4.56 -3.78
N PHE A 85 -12.22 4.85 -2.63
CA PHE A 85 -11.62 4.54 -1.33
C PHE A 85 -11.44 3.03 -1.13
N PHE A 86 -12.47 2.23 -1.42
CA PHE A 86 -12.41 0.77 -1.26
C PHE A 86 -11.44 0.10 -2.25
N THR A 87 -11.34 0.60 -3.49
CA THR A 87 -10.38 0.07 -4.46
C THR A 87 -8.94 0.37 -4.07
N LEU A 88 -8.63 1.58 -3.60
CA LEU A 88 -7.29 1.92 -3.11
C LEU A 88 -6.93 1.14 -1.84
N LEU A 89 -7.88 0.97 -0.91
CA LEU A 89 -7.67 0.16 0.29
C LEU A 89 -7.39 -1.31 -0.02
N TYR A 90 -8.08 -1.87 -1.02
CA TYR A 90 -7.76 -3.18 -1.57
C TYR A 90 -6.32 -3.18 -2.08
N PHE A 91 -5.94 -2.33 -3.05
CA PHE A 91 -4.58 -2.33 -3.61
C PHE A 91 -3.47 -2.13 -2.56
N ALA A 92 -3.68 -1.28 -1.55
CA ALA A 92 -2.72 -1.08 -0.46
C ALA A 92 -2.51 -2.37 0.37
N SER A 93 -3.60 -3.07 0.73
CA SER A 93 -3.50 -4.34 1.48
C SER A 93 -2.74 -5.43 0.71
N TYR A 94 -2.95 -5.53 -0.62
CA TYR A 94 -2.20 -6.47 -1.46
C TYR A 94 -0.73 -6.05 -1.62
N GLY A 95 -0.43 -4.75 -1.72
CA GLY A 95 0.94 -4.23 -1.78
C GLY A 95 1.75 -4.58 -0.53
N ILE A 96 1.13 -4.46 0.65
CA ILE A 96 1.70 -4.86 1.93
C ILE A 96 1.96 -6.38 1.93
N GLN A 97 0.97 -7.20 1.59
CA GLN A 97 1.12 -8.66 1.54
C GLN A 97 2.22 -9.13 0.58
N PHE A 98 2.35 -8.49 -0.59
CA PHE A 98 3.42 -8.78 -1.53
C PHE A 98 4.80 -8.45 -0.97
N CYS A 99 4.93 -7.34 -0.23
CA CYS A 99 6.18 -6.95 0.40
C CYS A 99 6.58 -7.90 1.56
N TRP A 100 5.61 -8.39 2.32
CA TRP A 100 5.85 -9.32 3.44
C TRP A 100 6.10 -10.76 3.01
N MET A 101 5.66 -11.15 1.81
CA MET A 101 5.97 -12.47 1.27
C MET A 101 7.50 -12.61 1.16
N PRO A 102 8.10 -13.67 1.73
CA PRO A 102 9.54 -13.82 1.70
C PRO A 102 9.98 -14.09 0.26
N LEU A 103 10.52 -13.06 -0.42
CA LEU A 103 11.44 -13.29 -1.51
C LEU A 103 12.62 -14.06 -0.92
N HIS A 104 12.87 -15.22 -1.53
CA HIS A 104 13.93 -16.18 -1.19
C HIS A 104 15.17 -15.50 -0.61
N LYS A 105 15.71 -16.08 0.47
CA LYS A 105 17.00 -15.73 1.08
C LYS A 105 17.98 -15.22 0.02
N PRO A 106 18.74 -14.12 0.23
CA PRO A 106 19.84 -13.83 -0.65
C PRO A 106 20.75 -15.05 -0.69
N ILE A 107 20.91 -15.62 -1.88
CA ILE A 107 21.87 -16.68 -2.23
C ILE A 107 23.27 -16.08 -2.10
N GLY A 108 23.70 -15.89 -0.85
CA GLY A 108 24.98 -15.27 -0.49
C GLY A 108 25.50 -15.69 0.88
N LEU A 109 24.79 -16.56 1.61
CA LEU A 109 25.30 -17.15 2.86
C LEU A 109 25.66 -18.63 2.64
N ASN A 110 26.65 -18.89 1.78
CA ASN A 110 27.23 -20.23 1.64
C ASN A 110 28.73 -20.20 1.35
N LEU A 111 29.52 -19.38 2.06
CA LEU A 111 30.99 -19.44 1.95
C LEU A 111 31.74 -18.92 3.21
N GLY A 112 31.28 -19.19 4.45
CA GLY A 112 32.08 -18.77 5.61
C GLY A 112 31.77 -19.30 7.02
N LEU A 113 30.65 -19.99 7.28
CA LEU A 113 30.32 -20.42 8.65
C LEU A 113 29.96 -21.91 8.75
N ARG A 114 30.61 -22.76 7.93
CA ARG A 114 30.66 -24.21 8.13
C ARG A 114 31.89 -24.61 8.98
N SER A 115 32.13 -23.93 10.11
CA SER A 115 33.30 -24.22 10.97
C SER A 115 33.07 -24.08 12.49
N TRP A 116 31.90 -23.69 12.96
CA TRP A 116 31.63 -23.63 14.40
C TRP A 116 30.29 -24.30 14.68
N TYR A 117 30.23 -25.11 15.74
CA TYR A 117 29.16 -26.02 16.14
C TYR A 117 29.26 -27.46 15.59
N LEU A 118 30.40 -28.09 15.90
CA LEU A 118 30.40 -29.26 16.78
C LEU A 118 29.84 -28.87 18.16
#